data_AF-A0A7L5YPN2-F1
#
_entry.id   AF-A0A7L5YPN2-F1
#
_cell.length_a   1.000
_cell.length_b   1.000
_cell.length_c   1.000
_cell.angle_alpha   90.00
_cell.angle_beta   90.00
_cell.angle_gamma   90.00
#
_symmetry.space_group_name_H-M   'P 1'
#
loop_
_entity.id
_entity.type
_entity.pdbx_description
1 polymer ?
#
loop_
_entity_poly.entity_id
_entity_poly.type
_entity_poly.pdbx_seq_one_letter_code
_entity_poly.pdbx_strand_id
1 'polypeptide(L)' 'MKRRYNVLLQEGEAGLPKPSVAIVSQLFTVDKGQLGNYIGTLSAHRVRQVVDGVKLVLEPRDVE' A
#
# COMPACT_ATOMS: atom_id res chain seq x y z
N MET A 1 -2.64 -2.29 17.71
CA MET A 1 -3.62 -1.29 17.21
C MET A 1 -3.77 -1.46 15.70
N LYS A 2 -4.79 -2.20 15.24
CA LYS A 2 -5.04 -2.46 13.81
C LYS A 2 -5.58 -1.18 13.19
N ARG A 3 -4.73 -0.33 12.63
CA ARG A 3 -5.19 0.81 11.81
C ARG A 3 -5.97 0.20 10.64
N ARG A 4 -7.29 0.46 10.60
CA ARG A 4 -8.31 -0.26 9.80
C ARG A 4 -8.04 -0.31 8.29
N TYR A 5 -7.10 0.50 7.81
CA TYR A 5 -6.90 0.81 6.39
C TYR A 5 -5.59 0.26 5.81
N ASN A 6 -4.70 -0.30 6.62
CA ASN A 6 -3.49 -0.95 6.11
C ASN A 6 -3.85 -2.27 5.44
N VAL A 7 -3.15 -2.61 4.35
CA VAL A 7 -3.45 -3.80 3.56
C VAL A 7 -2.43 -4.89 3.86
N LEU A 8 -2.91 -6.02 4.40
CA LEU A 8 -2.10 -7.22 4.60
C LEU A 8 -1.88 -7.92 3.24
N LEU A 9 -0.60 -8.11 2.91
CA LEU A 9 -0.12 -8.88 1.76
C LEU A 9 0.34 -10.24 2.28
N GLN A 10 -0.13 -11.30 1.65
CA GLN A 10 0.32 -12.66 1.96
C GLN A 10 1.72 -12.91 1.40
N GLU A 11 2.38 -13.92 1.95
CA GLU A 11 3.63 -14.42 1.38
C GLU A 11 3.45 -14.81 -0.10
N GLY A 12 4.45 -14.50 -0.93
CA GLY A 12 4.44 -14.73 -2.36
C GLY A 12 3.69 -13.69 -3.19
N GLU A 13 2.81 -12.85 -2.61
CA GLU A 13 2.22 -11.72 -3.34
C GLU A 13 3.34 -10.78 -3.81
N ALA A 14 3.40 -10.49 -5.11
CA ALA A 14 4.46 -9.67 -5.71
C ALA A 14 5.89 -10.10 -5.33
N GLY A 15 6.14 -11.40 -5.14
CA GLY A 15 7.47 -11.92 -4.81
C GLY A 15 7.92 -11.66 -3.37
N LEU A 16 7.00 -11.28 -2.48
CA LEU A 16 7.33 -11.01 -1.08
C LEU A 16 7.73 -12.30 -0.34
N PRO A 17 8.87 -12.31 0.37
CA PRO A 17 9.40 -13.52 1.01
C PRO A 17 8.71 -13.87 2.33
N LYS A 18 7.77 -13.04 2.79
CA LYS A 18 7.00 -13.21 4.01
C LYS A 18 5.73 -12.37 3.98
N PRO A 19 4.73 -12.67 4.83
CA PRO A 19 3.58 -11.80 5.02
C PRO A 19 4.04 -10.37 5.38
N SER A 20 3.46 -9.39 4.70
CA SER A 20 3.89 -7.99 4.76
C SER A 20 2.69 -7.06 4.77
N VAL A 21 2.89 -5.77 5.04
CA VAL A 21 1.79 -4.80 5.14
C VAL A 21 2.12 -3.57 4.30
N ALA A 22 1.22 -3.18 3.41
CA ALA A 22 1.27 -1.88 2.75
C ALA A 22 0.69 -0.81 3.70
N ILE A 23 1.54 0.13 4.14
CA ILE A 23 1.16 1.20 5.06
C ILE A 23 0.66 2.38 4.26
N VAL A 24 -0.67 2.53 4.19
CA VAL A 24 -1.32 3.52 3.30
C VAL A 24 -1.14 4.97 3.74
N SER A 25 -0.68 5.20 4.97
CA SER A 25 -0.37 6.54 5.49
C SER A 25 1.09 6.96 5.27
N GLN A 26 1.93 6.12 4.68
CA GLN A 26 3.34 6.42 4.38
C GLN A 26 3.53 6.53 2.87
N LEU A 27 3.29 7.74 2.35
CA LEU A 27 3.34 8.04 0.93
C LEU A 27 4.44 9.07 0.66
N PHE A 28 5.30 8.80 -0.32
CA PHE A 28 6.39 9.67 -0.72
C PHE A 28 6.40 9.83 -2.24
N THR A 29 6.71 11.04 -2.70
CA THR A 29 7.11 11.25 -4.10
C THR A 29 8.62 11.06 -4.18
N VAL A 30 9.09 10.20 -5.09
CA VAL A 30 10.51 9.86 -5.26
C VAL A 30 10.91 10.02 -6.72
N ASP A 31 12.19 10.27 -6.97
CA ASP A 31 12.74 10.20 -8.32
C ASP A 31 12.81 8.75 -8.82
N LYS A 32 12.68 8.53 -10.14
CA LYS A 32 12.70 7.16 -10.71
C LYS A 32 14.03 6.46 -10.49
N GLY A 33 15.15 7.19 -10.45
CA GLY A 33 16.47 6.63 -10.17
C GLY A 33 16.65 6.12 -8.74
N GLN A 34 15.74 6.44 -7.82
CA GLN A 34 15.73 5.90 -6.45
C GLN A 34 15.05 4.53 -6.35
N LEU A 35 14.36 4.08 -7.39
CA LEU A 35 13.74 2.76 -7.41
C LEU A 35 14.83 1.69 -7.63
N GLY A 36 14.93 0.75 -6.69
CA GLY A 36 15.82 -0.40 -6.81
C GLY A 36 15.30 -1.47 -7.78
N ASN A 37 15.74 -2.71 -7.58
CA ASN A 37 15.30 -3.83 -8.39
C ASN A 37 13.79 -4.04 -8.30
N TYR A 38 13.16 -4.31 -9.45
CA TYR A 38 11.78 -4.74 -9.50
C TYR A 38 11.62 -6.12 -8.83
N ILE A 39 10.68 -6.23 -7.89
CA ILE A 39 10.44 -7.47 -7.11
C ILE A 39 9.19 -8.23 -7.53
N GLY A 40 8.25 -7.59 -8.23
CA GLY A 40 6.99 -8.19 -8.63
C GLY A 40 5.85 -7.18 -8.75
N THR A 41 4.67 -7.67 -9.12
CA THR A 41 3.46 -6.86 -9.28
C THR A 41 2.33 -7.45 -8.46
N LEU A 42 1.65 -6.60 -7.70
CA LEU A 42 0.43 -6.96 -6.99
C LEU A 42 -0.74 -7.09 -7.98
N SER A 43 -1.71 -7.94 -7.66
CA SER A 43 -2.93 -8.03 -8.46
C SER A 43 -3.67 -6.70 -8.51
N ALA A 44 -4.44 -6.47 -9.58
CA ALA A 44 -5.24 -5.24 -9.70
C ALA A 44 -6.23 -5.06 -8.53
N HIS A 45 -6.78 -6.16 -8.01
CA HIS A 45 -7.61 -6.14 -6.81
C HIS A 45 -6.85 -5.59 -5.60
N ARG A 46 -5.61 -6.06 -5.39
CA ARG A 46 -4.79 -5.61 -4.27
C ARG A 46 -4.38 -4.15 -4.40
N VAL A 47 -4.03 -3.72 -5.62
CA VAL A 47 -3.72 -2.30 -5.90
C VAL A 47 -4.91 -1.41 -5.54
N ARG A 48 -6.14 -1.81 -5.91
CA ARG A 48 -7.35 -1.04 -5.54
C ARG A 48 -7.50 -0.88 -4.03
N GLN A 49 -7.31 -1.96 -3.27
CA GLN A 49 -7.38 -1.88 -1.79
C GLN A 49 -6.35 -0.89 -1.21
N VAL A 50 -5.14 -0.85 -1.76
CA VAL A 50 -4.10 0.10 -1.33
C VAL A 50 -4.53 1.54 -1.66
N VAL A 51 -5.02 1.78 -2.88
CA VAL A 51 -5.50 3.09 -3.32
C VAL A 51 -6.69 3.57 -2.47
N ASP A 52 -7.64 2.70 -2.16
CA ASP A 52 -8.78 3.03 -1.30
C ASP A 52 -8.33 3.42 0.11
N GLY A 53 -7.34 2.71 0.65
CA GLY A 53 -6.72 3.07 1.92
C GLY A 53 -5.99 4.42 1.89
N VAL A 54 -5.34 4.77 0.77
CA VAL A 54 -4.68 6.07 0.58
C VAL A 54 -5.72 7.20 0.50
N LYS A 55 -6.81 7.02 -0.26
CA LYS A 55 -7.91 8.00 -0.34
C LYS A 55 -8.48 8.32 1.03
N LEU A 56 -8.69 7.31 1.84
CA LEU A 56 -9.15 7.48 3.22
C LEU A 56 -8.19 8.31 4.09
N VAL A 57 -6.89 8.36 3.77
CA VAL A 57 -5.92 9.20 4.48
C VAL A 57 -5.91 10.64 3.94
N LEU A 58 -6.11 10.82 2.63
CA LEU A 58 -5.93 12.11 1.96
C LEU A 58 -7.22 12.92 1.79
N GLU A 59 -8.36 12.24 1.69
CA GLU A 59 -9.65 12.89 1.48
C GLU A 59 -10.12 13.55 2.79
N PRO A 60 -10.55 14.82 2.73
CA PRO A 60 -11.22 15.46 3.86
C PRO A 60 -12.38 14.60 4.33
N ARG A 61 -12.51 14.47 5.64
CA ARG A 61 -13.67 13.82 6.26
C ARG A 61 -14.45 14.90 6.97
N ASP A 62 -15.76 14.85 6.79
CA ASP A 62 -16.66 15.64 7.62
C ASP A 62 -16.40 15.24 9.07
N VAL A 63 -16.06 16.24 9.88
CA VAL A 63 -16.03 16.16 11.33
C VAL A 63 -17.41 16.62 11.78
N GLU A 64 -18.26 15.68 12.18
CA GLU A 64 -19.44 15.99 13.00
C GLU A 64 -19.01 16.58 14.36
#